data_AF-A0A1G8J6B9-F1
#
_entry.id   AF-A0A1G8J6B9-F1
#
_cell.length_a   1.000
_cell.length_b   1.000
_cell.length_c   1.000
_cell.angle_alpha   90.00
_cell.angle_beta   90.00
_cell.angle_gamma   90.00
#
_symmetry.space_group_name_H-M   'P 1'
#
loop_
_entity.id
_entity.type
_entity.pdbx_description
1 polymer ?
#
loop_
_entity_poly.entity_id
_entity_poly.type
_entity_poly.pdbx_seq_one_letter_code
_entity_poly.pdbx_strand_id
1 'polypeptide(L)'
;MATLTSLFRHLDHSHRNDLPDAINDMAARLSHRAHTLHHDGEQLQARARLLQDELMAKLTTQSNQLLYMLSVMTAVLLPMTIVSGLFGMNVGGLPLVDTPVGFWVASAISLAVAVVVYLFVRRLGRGM
;
A
#
# COMPACT_ATOMS: atom_id res chain seq x y z
N MET A 1 7.09 63.12 34.79
CA MET A 1 7.45 61.88 34.06
C MET A 1 7.90 60.71 34.96
N ALA A 2 8.04 60.87 36.29
CA ALA A 2 8.49 59.79 37.20
C ALA A 2 7.40 59.15 38.09
N THR A 3 6.16 59.65 38.03
CA THR A 3 5.04 59.23 38.90
C THR A 3 4.08 58.25 38.22
N LEU A 4 4.03 58.23 36.88
CA LEU A 4 3.23 57.28 36.11
C LEU A 4 3.89 55.89 36.07
N THR A 5 5.22 55.84 36.04
CA THR A 5 6.00 54.61 36.10
C THR A 5 6.03 53.96 37.48
N SER A 6 5.88 54.73 38.57
CA SER A 6 5.77 54.18 39.93
C SER A 6 4.36 53.66 40.24
N LEU A 7 3.31 54.30 39.70
CA LEU A 7 1.94 53.78 39.79
C LEU A 7 1.71 52.54 38.92
N PHE A 8 2.31 52.49 37.72
CA PHE A 8 2.26 51.30 36.87
C PHE A 8 2.98 50.09 37.52
N ARG A 9 4.08 50.35 38.25
CA ARG A 9 4.83 49.32 38.96
C ARG A 9 4.13 48.83 40.24
N HIS A 10 3.29 49.66 40.86
CA HIS A 10 2.54 49.27 42.06
C HIS A 10 1.28 48.44 41.73
N LEU A 11 0.70 48.62 40.55
CA LEU A 11 -0.46 47.83 40.08
C LEU A 11 -0.08 46.44 39.55
N ASP A 12 1.17 46.22 39.14
CA ASP A 12 1.66 44.91 38.67
C ASP A 12 1.98 43.93 39.82
N HIS A 13 1.97 44.40 41.08
CA HIS A 13 2.21 43.56 42.27
C HIS A 13 0.96 43.22 43.09
N SER A 14 -0.12 44.01 43.02
CA SER A 14 -1.29 43.84 43.90
C SER A 14 -2.42 42.95 43.37
N HIS A 15 -2.18 42.14 42.33
CA HIS A 15 -3.21 41.19 41.85
C HIS A 15 -2.71 39.80 41.47
N ARG A 16 -1.50 39.44 41.93
CA ARG A 16 -0.92 38.11 41.65
C ARG A 16 -1.16 37.09 42.77
N ASN A 17 -1.86 37.45 43.86
CA ASN A 17 -1.99 36.56 45.01
C ASN A 17 -3.39 36.45 45.65
N ASP A 18 -4.47 36.81 44.94
CA ASP A 18 -5.85 36.67 45.45
C ASP A 18 -6.81 36.02 44.43
N LEU A 19 -6.29 35.13 43.58
CA LEU A 19 -7.17 34.08 43.05
C LEU A 19 -7.29 33.02 44.15
N PRO A 20 -8.51 32.64 44.58
CA PRO A 20 -8.70 31.57 45.56
C PRO A 20 -7.88 30.35 45.15
N ASP A 21 -7.15 29.72 46.07
CA ASP A 21 -6.30 28.55 45.80
C ASP A 21 -7.04 27.46 45.00
N ALA A 22 -8.36 27.36 45.21
CA ALA A 22 -9.27 26.50 44.47
C ALA A 22 -9.30 26.75 42.95
N ILE A 23 -9.19 28.00 42.47
CA ILE A 23 -9.18 28.34 41.03
C ILE A 23 -7.84 27.98 40.40
N ASN A 24 -6.72 28.25 41.09
CA ASN A 24 -5.38 27.88 40.63
C ASN A 24 -5.22 26.36 40.56
N ASP A 25 -5.72 25.62 41.56
CA ASP A 25 -5.75 24.16 41.56
C ASP A 25 -6.63 23.60 40.43
N MET A 26 -7.77 24.24 40.14
CA MET A 26 -8.65 23.85 39.03
C MET A 26 -7.95 24.05 37.67
N ALA A 27 -7.26 25.18 37.49
CA ALA A 27 -6.48 25.48 36.28
C ALA A 27 -5.30 24.51 36.10
N ALA A 28 -4.60 24.16 37.18
CA ALA A 28 -3.53 23.16 37.16
C ALA A 28 -4.07 21.76 36.79
N ARG A 29 -5.21 21.36 37.33
CA ARG A 29 -5.86 20.08 36.98
C ARG A 29 -6.33 20.06 35.52
N LEU A 30 -6.88 21.17 35.02
CA LEU A 30 -7.34 21.27 33.63
C LEU A 30 -6.17 21.24 32.65
N SER A 31 -5.08 21.97 32.92
CA SER A 31 -3.87 21.94 32.09
C SER A 31 -3.21 20.56 32.10
N HIS A 32 -3.15 19.89 33.25
CA HIS A 32 -2.65 18.52 33.34
C HIS A 32 -3.52 17.55 32.52
N ARG A 33 -4.85 17.63 32.64
CA ARG A 33 -5.78 16.82 31.84
C ARG A 33 -5.68 17.12 30.34
N ALA A 34 -5.51 18.39 29.97
CA ALA A 34 -5.33 18.78 28.58
C ALA A 34 -4.02 18.20 28.02
N HIS A 35 -2.96 18.20 28.82
CA HIS A 35 -1.68 17.63 28.44
C HIS A 35 -1.76 16.10 28.27
N THR A 36 -2.38 15.39 29.22
CA THR A 36 -2.56 13.94 29.12
C THR A 36 -3.42 13.58 27.90
N LEU A 37 -4.52 14.29 27.66
CA LEU A 37 -5.39 14.03 26.52
C LEU A 37 -4.70 14.32 25.17
N HIS A 38 -3.87 15.37 25.12
CA HIS A 38 -3.06 15.66 23.94
C HIS A 38 -2.08 14.54 23.65
N HIS A 39 -1.38 14.06 24.68
CA HIS A 39 -0.39 13.00 24.54
C HIS A 39 -1.03 11.66 24.16
N ASP A 40 -2.18 11.32 24.74
CA ASP A 40 -2.97 10.16 24.35
C ASP A 40 -3.42 10.26 22.89
N GLY A 41 -3.80 11.46 22.44
CA GLY A 41 -4.12 11.76 21.05
C GLY A 41 -2.94 11.53 20.10
N GLU A 42 -1.75 12.00 20.46
CA GLU A 42 -0.52 11.76 19.69
C GLU A 42 -0.18 10.27 19.60
N GLN A 43 -0.32 9.53 20.71
CA GLN A 43 -0.08 8.09 20.74
C GLN A 43 -1.08 7.33 19.85
N LEU A 44 -2.36 7.69 19.90
CA LEU A 44 -3.38 7.10 19.04
C LEU A 44 -3.11 7.42 17.57
N GLN A 45 -2.71 8.65 17.25
CA GLN A 45 -2.34 9.04 15.89
C GLN A 45 -1.13 8.25 15.39
N ALA A 46 -0.10 8.07 16.22
CA ALA A 46 1.07 7.27 15.87
C ALA A 46 0.69 5.81 15.60
N ARG A 47 -0.14 5.21 16.44
CA ARG A 47 -0.65 3.84 16.23
C ARG A 47 -1.50 3.73 14.97
N ALA A 48 -2.36 4.70 14.70
CA ALA A 48 -3.17 4.74 13.49
C ALA A 48 -2.31 4.80 12.22
N ARG A 49 -1.23 5.59 12.24
CA ARG A 49 -0.26 5.65 11.13
C ARG A 49 0.45 4.31 10.93
N LEU A 50 0.92 3.67 12.00
CA LEU A 50 1.55 2.35 11.91
C LEU A 50 0.59 1.29 11.34
N LEU A 51 -0.67 1.29 11.78
CA LEU A 51 -1.70 0.41 11.22
C LEU A 51 -1.99 0.71 9.76
N GLN A 52 -2.03 1.99 9.38
CA GLN A 52 -2.20 2.40 7.99
C GLN A 52 -1.04 1.89 7.13
N ASP A 53 0.19 2.01 7.60
CA ASP A 53 1.39 1.51 6.91
C ASP A 53 1.34 -0.02 6.77
N GLU A 54 0.93 -0.74 7.82
CA GLU A 54 0.77 -2.20 7.77
C GLU A 54 -0.35 -2.61 6.80
N LEU A 55 -1.48 -1.89 6.79
CA LEU A 55 -2.57 -2.13 5.84
C LEU A 55 -2.12 -1.87 4.40
N MET A 56 -1.39 -0.78 4.16
CA MET A 56 -0.84 -0.48 2.84
C MET A 56 0.13 -1.57 2.39
N ALA A 57 1.03 -2.02 3.27
CA ALA A 57 1.93 -3.14 2.98
C ALA A 57 1.15 -4.41 2.63
N LYS A 58 0.12 -4.76 3.40
CA LYS A 58 -0.74 -5.93 3.11
C LYS A 58 -1.47 -5.79 1.78
N LEU A 59 -2.03 -4.62 1.48
CA LEU A 59 -2.71 -4.36 0.21
C LEU A 59 -1.74 -4.46 -0.97
N THR A 60 -0.52 -3.94 -0.84
CA THR A 60 0.53 -4.08 -1.85
C THR A 60 0.90 -5.54 -2.05
N THR A 61 1.08 -6.33 -0.99
CA THR A 61 1.38 -7.76 -1.10
C THR A 61 0.25 -8.52 -1.81
N GLN A 62 -1.01 -8.27 -1.43
CA GLN A 62 -2.17 -8.90 -2.08
C GLN A 62 -2.29 -8.48 -3.56
N SER A 63 -2.12 -7.20 -3.85
CA SER A 63 -2.14 -6.68 -5.23
C SER A 63 -1.05 -7.32 -6.08
N ASN A 64 0.18 -7.40 -5.57
CA ASN A 64 1.28 -8.07 -6.26
C ASN A 64 1.00 -9.55 -6.49
N GLN A 65 0.36 -10.25 -5.54
CA GLN A 65 -0.03 -11.64 -5.72
C GLN A 65 -1.09 -11.81 -6.81
N LEU A 66 -2.08 -10.91 -6.87
CA LEU A 66 -3.08 -10.90 -7.94
C LEU A 66 -2.45 -10.60 -9.30
N LEU A 67 -1.60 -9.59 -9.39
CA LEU A 67 -0.86 -9.24 -10.61
C LEU A 67 0.03 -10.39 -11.07
N TYR A 68 0.70 -11.07 -10.15
CA TYR A 68 1.50 -12.26 -10.45
C TYR A 68 0.61 -13.36 -11.03
N MET A 69 -0.53 -13.65 -10.40
CA MET A 69 -1.46 -14.67 -10.89
C MET A 69 -1.99 -14.36 -12.29
N LEU A 70 -2.41 -13.12 -12.54
CA LEU A 70 -2.83 -12.65 -13.87
C LEU A 70 -1.69 -12.80 -14.89
N SER A 71 -0.47 -12.37 -14.53
CA SER A 71 0.71 -12.47 -15.41
C SER A 71 1.03 -13.92 -15.77
N VAL A 72 0.95 -14.84 -14.80
CA VAL A 72 1.15 -16.28 -15.05
C VAL A 72 0.08 -16.81 -16.00
N MET A 73 -1.20 -16.46 -15.77
CA MET A 73 -2.29 -16.87 -16.66
C MET A 73 -2.08 -16.37 -18.09
N THR A 74 -1.75 -15.09 -18.27
CA THR A 74 -1.44 -14.52 -19.59
C THR A 74 -0.25 -15.19 -20.25
N ALA A 75 0.84 -15.41 -19.52
CA ALA A 75 2.04 -16.07 -20.06
C ALA A 75 1.76 -17.49 -20.56
N VAL A 76 0.87 -18.23 -19.89
CA VAL A 76 0.46 -19.58 -20.31
C VAL A 76 -0.49 -19.53 -21.53
N LEU A 77 -1.37 -18.54 -21.60
CA LEU A 77 -2.32 -18.38 -22.71
C LEU A 77 -1.66 -17.89 -24.00
N LEU A 78 -0.67 -17.00 -23.90
CA LEU A 78 -0.01 -16.35 -25.03
C LEU A 78 0.49 -17.31 -26.12
N PRO A 79 1.23 -18.41 -25.83
CA PRO A 79 1.65 -19.35 -26.87
C PRO A 79 0.45 -20.03 -27.57
N MET A 80 -0.61 -20.36 -26.83
CA MET A 80 -1.83 -20.92 -27.41
C MET A 80 -2.51 -19.90 -28.33
N THR A 81 -2.59 -18.63 -27.92
CA THR A 81 -3.16 -17.54 -28.71
C THR A 81 -2.37 -17.29 -29.99
N ILE A 82 -1.02 -17.32 -29.94
CA ILE A 82 -0.17 -17.17 -31.13
C ILE A 82 -0.39 -18.32 -32.11
N VAL A 83 -0.44 -19.56 -31.63
CA VAL A 83 -0.69 -20.72 -32.49
C VAL A 83 -2.07 -20.62 -33.11
N SER A 84 -3.12 -20.41 -32.32
CA SER A 84 -4.48 -20.24 -32.84
C SER A 84 -4.60 -19.07 -33.82
N GLY A 85 -3.92 -17.96 -33.55
CA GLY A 85 -3.93 -16.78 -34.43
C GLY A 85 -3.25 -17.05 -35.77
N LEU A 86 -2.09 -17.71 -35.76
CA LEU A 86 -1.36 -18.07 -36.97
C LEU A 86 -2.15 -19.03 -37.86
N PHE A 87 -2.78 -20.06 -37.28
CA PHE A 87 -3.62 -21.01 -38.01
C PHE A 87 -4.99 -20.42 -38.43
N GLY A 88 -5.49 -19.40 -37.72
CA GLY A 88 -6.74 -18.70 -38.06
C GLY A 88 -6.57 -17.63 -39.12
N MET A 89 -5.35 -17.17 -39.38
CA MET A 89 -5.06 -16.29 -40.51
C MET A 89 -5.19 -17.09 -41.81
N ASN A 90 -5.97 -16.58 -42.78
CA ASN A 90 -6.05 -17.14 -44.13
C ASN A 90 -4.76 -16.89 -44.95
N VAL A 91 -3.59 -17.18 -44.37
CA VAL A 91 -2.29 -17.05 -45.01
C VAL A 91 -1.91 -18.41 -45.63
N GLY A 92 -1.80 -18.46 -46.95
CA GLY A 92 -1.36 -19.66 -47.66
C GLY A 92 0.13 -19.95 -47.43
N GLY A 93 0.52 -21.23 -47.47
CA GLY A 93 1.92 -21.65 -47.37
C GLY A 93 2.43 -21.89 -45.94
N LEU A 94 1.54 -22.09 -44.96
CA LEU A 94 1.96 -22.51 -43.63
C LEU A 94 2.56 -23.93 -43.68
N PRO A 95 3.83 -24.11 -43.28
CA PRO A 95 4.39 -25.46 -43.13
C PRO A 95 3.55 -26.19 -42.09
N LEU A 96 3.09 -27.40 -42.41
CA LEU A 96 2.16 -28.28 -41.67
C LEU A 96 0.71 -28.32 -42.19
N VAL A 97 0.20 -27.34 -42.94
CA VAL A 97 -1.24 -27.34 -43.35
C VAL A 97 -1.56 -28.41 -44.41
N ASP A 98 -0.61 -28.73 -45.29
CA ASP A 98 -0.77 -29.74 -46.34
C ASP A 98 -0.64 -31.20 -45.82
N THR A 99 -0.34 -31.39 -44.53
CA THR A 99 -0.14 -32.72 -43.94
C THR A 99 -1.29 -33.06 -42.98
N PRO A 100 -1.85 -34.29 -43.03
CA PRO A 100 -2.95 -34.69 -42.15
C PRO A 100 -2.57 -34.70 -40.66
N VAL A 101 -1.27 -34.71 -40.34
CA VAL A 101 -0.72 -34.67 -38.97
C VAL A 101 -0.38 -33.26 -38.48
N GLY A 102 -0.43 -32.24 -39.35
CA GLY A 102 0.05 -30.90 -39.03
C GLY A 102 -0.67 -30.24 -37.87
N PHE A 103 -2.00 -30.43 -37.78
CA PHE A 103 -2.79 -29.95 -36.64
C PHE A 103 -2.31 -30.54 -35.31
N TRP A 104 -2.02 -31.84 -35.28
CA TRP A 104 -1.57 -32.54 -34.08
C TRP A 104 -0.16 -32.09 -33.66
N VAL A 105 0.75 -31.93 -34.62
CA VAL A 105 2.12 -31.46 -34.35
C VAL A 105 2.11 -30.02 -33.84
N ALA A 106 1.35 -29.13 -34.46
CA ALA A 106 1.21 -27.74 -34.02
C ALA A 106 0.62 -27.64 -32.60
N SER A 107 -0.41 -28.43 -32.32
CA SER A 107 -1.03 -28.51 -30.98
C SER A 107 -0.02 -29.03 -29.94
N ALA A 108 0.76 -30.06 -30.28
CA ALA A 108 1.78 -30.61 -29.39
C ALA A 108 2.91 -29.60 -29.11
N ILE A 109 3.37 -28.85 -30.12
CA ILE A 109 4.36 -27.78 -29.95
C ILE A 109 3.80 -26.66 -29.07
N SER A 110 2.57 -26.22 -29.31
CA SER A 110 1.90 -25.20 -28.49
C SER A 110 1.82 -25.61 -27.03
N LEU A 111 1.39 -26.86 -26.77
CA LEU A 111 1.30 -27.42 -25.43
C LEU A 111 2.68 -27.53 -24.78
N ALA A 112 3.70 -27.97 -25.51
CA ALA A 112 5.07 -28.04 -25.00
C ALA A 112 5.61 -26.67 -24.60
N VAL A 113 5.40 -25.63 -25.43
CA VAL A 113 5.79 -24.26 -25.11
C VAL A 113 5.03 -23.74 -23.88
N ALA A 114 3.72 -23.98 -23.79
CA ALA A 114 2.93 -23.59 -22.61
C ALA A 114 3.44 -24.27 -21.33
N VAL A 115 3.79 -25.56 -21.38
CA VAL A 115 4.38 -26.30 -20.25
C VAL A 115 5.75 -25.73 -19.86
N VAL A 116 6.62 -25.44 -20.84
CA VAL A 116 7.94 -24.85 -20.58
C VAL A 116 7.81 -23.48 -19.92
N VAL A 117 6.94 -22.62 -20.42
CA VAL A 117 6.67 -21.29 -19.85
C VAL A 117 6.12 -21.43 -18.42
N TYR A 118 5.15 -22.33 -18.21
CA TYR A 118 4.61 -22.60 -16.88
C TYR A 118 5.68 -23.07 -15.90
N LEU A 119 6.55 -24.00 -16.31
CA LEU A 119 7.65 -24.50 -15.48
C LEU A 119 8.69 -23.41 -15.18
N PHE A 120 9.00 -22.56 -16.15
CA PHE A 120 9.93 -21.45 -15.99
C PHE A 120 9.40 -20.42 -14.98
N VAL A 121 8.14 -20.00 -15.15
CA VAL A 121 7.46 -19.08 -14.21
C VAL A 121 7.37 -19.70 -12.81
N ARG A 122 7.03 -20.98 -12.70
CA ARG A 122 7.00 -21.70 -11.41
C ARG A 122 8.39 -21.84 -10.79
N ARG A 123 9.48 -21.89 -11.57
CA ARG A 123 10.85 -21.88 -11.04
C ARG A 123 11.23 -20.51 -10.50
N LEU A 124 10.93 -19.43 -11.22
CA LEU A 124 11.20 -18.07 -10.75
C LEU A 124 10.41 -17.75 -9.47
N GLY A 125 9.14 -18.15 -9.39
CA GLY A 125 8.30 -17.94 -8.21
C GLY A 125 8.68 -18.76 -6.97
N ARG A 126 9.70 -19.65 -7.02
CA ARG A 126 10.27 -20.33 -5.84
C ARG A 126 11.55 -19.68 -5.32
N GLY A 127 12.12 -18.74 -6.05
CA GLY A 127 13.37 -18.04 -5.69
C GLY A 127 13.18 -16.74 -4.93
N MET A 128 11.93 -16.34 -4.68
CA MET A 128 11.51 -15.24 -3.81
C MET A 128 10.74 -15.83 -2.62
#